data_AF-A0A2M8JRE1-F1
#
_entry.id   AF-A0A2M8JRE1-F1
#
_cell.length_a   1.000
_cell.length_b   1.000
_cell.length_c   1.000
_cell.angle_alpha   90.00
_cell.angle_beta   90.00
_cell.angle_gamma   90.00
#
_symmetry.space_group_name_H-M   'P 1'
#
loop_
_entity.id
_entity.type
_entity.pdbx_description
1 polymer ?
#
loop_
_entity_poly.entity_id
_entity_poly.type
_entity_poly.pdbx_seq_one_letter_code
_entity_poly.pdbx_strand_id
1 'polypeptide(L)'
;MKTIRVFFLTAVVVVLGACESNTYEEVSGYTDTPTYEANIKRIMTAHCTSCHSVNGTESGSPLETYDDVVAYAESIACKMDGQECGIMPPSGRIPQGQIDMFNLWIAQGYVQQ
;
A
#
# COMPACT_ATOMS: atom_id res chain seq x y z
N MET A 1 -28.79 -43.63 -38.52
CA MET A 1 -29.48 -42.33 -38.59
C MET A 1 -30.47 -42.21 -37.45
N LYS A 2 -30.12 -41.49 -36.38
CA LYS A 2 -31.09 -40.99 -35.38
C LYS A 2 -30.65 -39.58 -35.02
N THR A 3 -31.31 -38.62 -35.62
CA THR A 3 -31.18 -37.19 -35.34
C THR A 3 -31.96 -36.88 -34.06
N ILE A 4 -31.27 -36.49 -33.00
CA ILE A 4 -31.86 -35.76 -31.89
C ILE A 4 -31.26 -34.36 -31.93
N ARG A 5 -32.13 -33.40 -32.24
CA ARG A 5 -31.92 -31.97 -32.12
C ARG A 5 -32.53 -31.54 -30.78
N VAL A 6 -31.87 -30.63 -30.06
CA VAL A 6 -32.40 -29.36 -29.53
C VAL A 6 -31.46 -28.82 -28.44
N PHE A 7 -30.84 -27.67 -28.77
CA PHE A 7 -30.53 -26.48 -27.96
C PHE A 7 -30.14 -26.61 -26.48
N PHE A 8 -28.91 -26.19 -26.16
CA PHE A 8 -28.57 -25.19 -25.13
C PHE A 8 -27.17 -24.66 -25.49
N LEU A 9 -27.08 -23.52 -26.19
CA LEU A 9 -26.75 -22.22 -25.62
C LEU A 9 -25.43 -22.20 -24.82
N THR A 10 -24.50 -21.45 -25.38
CA THR A 10 -23.56 -20.54 -24.71
C THR A 10 -22.40 -21.13 -23.89
N ALA A 11 -21.20 -20.88 -24.44
CA ALA A 11 -20.07 -20.23 -23.79
C ALA A 11 -19.49 -20.88 -22.53
N VAL A 12 -18.39 -21.60 -22.71
CA VAL A 12 -17.26 -21.48 -21.77
C VAL A 12 -16.15 -20.74 -22.50
N VAL A 13 -16.41 -19.43 -22.66
CA VAL A 13 -15.39 -18.44 -22.97
C VAL A 13 -14.45 -18.41 -21.77
N VAL A 14 -13.17 -18.68 -22.05
CA VAL A 14 -11.98 -18.12 -21.40
C VAL A 14 -12.24 -17.48 -20.03
N VAL A 15 -12.04 -18.24 -18.95
CA VAL A 15 -11.87 -17.66 -17.61
C VAL A 15 -10.38 -17.39 -17.40
N LEU A 16 -9.86 -16.43 -18.16
CA LEU A 16 -8.59 -15.74 -17.88
C LEU A 16 -8.92 -14.25 -17.85
N GLY A 17 -9.34 -13.75 -16.70
CA GLY A 17 -9.69 -12.34 -16.54
C GLY A 17 -10.69 -12.09 -15.43
N ALA A 18 -10.30 -12.36 -14.17
CA ALA A 18 -11.01 -11.83 -13.02
C ALA A 18 -10.13 -11.89 -11.76
N CYS A 19 -9.11 -11.03 -11.72
CA CYS A 19 -8.63 -10.39 -10.49
C CYS A 19 -7.68 -9.24 -10.87
N GLU A 20 -8.17 -8.30 -11.68
CA GLU A 20 -7.59 -6.96 -11.69
C GLU A 20 -8.40 -6.17 -10.66
N SER A 21 -8.02 -6.32 -9.39
CA SER A 21 -8.63 -5.58 -8.29
C SER A 21 -8.06 -4.17 -8.26
N ASN A 22 -8.87 -3.22 -8.72
CA ASN A 22 -8.91 -1.80 -8.34
C ASN A 22 -7.73 -0.91 -8.78
N THR A 23 -7.57 -0.72 -10.09
CA THR A 23 -6.58 0.18 -10.68
C THR A 23 -6.86 1.68 -10.52
N TYR A 24 -7.96 2.09 -9.88
CA TYR A 24 -8.29 3.52 -9.70
C TYR A 24 -8.20 4.05 -8.26
N GLU A 25 -8.44 3.21 -7.24
CA GLU A 25 -8.33 3.65 -5.83
C GLU A 25 -6.90 3.53 -5.28
N GLU A 26 -6.05 2.69 -5.89
CA GLU A 26 -4.63 2.59 -5.53
C GLU A 26 -3.74 3.70 -6.11
N VAL A 27 -4.22 4.48 -7.09
CA VAL A 27 -3.41 5.44 -7.87
C VAL A 27 -3.81 6.90 -7.64
N SER A 28 -4.68 7.22 -6.68
CA SER A 28 -4.90 8.64 -6.35
C SER A 28 -3.73 9.16 -5.48
N GLY A 29 -2.67 9.66 -6.11
CA GLY A 29 -1.59 10.39 -5.44
C GLY A 29 -0.18 9.80 -5.53
N TYR A 30 0.04 8.77 -6.35
CA TYR A 30 1.39 8.33 -6.70
C TYR A 30 2.15 9.42 -7.48
N THR A 31 3.46 9.49 -7.27
CA THR A 31 4.38 10.35 -8.03
C THR A 31 5.76 9.71 -8.09
N ASP A 32 6.48 9.92 -9.18
CA ASP A 32 7.87 9.46 -9.35
C ASP A 32 8.89 10.36 -8.60
N THR A 33 8.44 11.48 -8.02
CA THR A 33 9.29 12.39 -7.22
C THR A 33 8.64 12.68 -5.86
N PRO A 34 8.44 11.67 -5.00
CA PRO A 34 7.79 11.86 -3.73
C PRO A 34 8.67 12.69 -2.79
N THR A 35 8.05 13.59 -2.04
CA THR A 35 8.70 14.31 -0.95
C THR A 35 7.98 14.05 0.35
N TYR A 36 8.67 14.26 1.47
CA TYR A 36 8.08 14.01 2.78
C TYR A 36 6.81 14.86 2.99
N GLU A 37 6.90 16.17 2.79
CA GLU A 37 5.80 17.08 3.06
C GLU A 37 4.61 16.87 2.11
N ALA A 38 4.87 16.58 0.83
CA ALA A 38 3.80 16.41 -0.16
C ALA A 38 3.14 15.02 -0.12
N ASN A 39 3.90 13.98 0.22
CA ASN A 39 3.48 12.59 -0.02
C ASN A 39 3.61 11.68 1.19
N ILE A 40 4.75 11.64 1.87
CA ILE A 40 4.99 10.61 2.89
C ILE A 40 4.28 10.93 4.20
N LYS A 41 4.25 12.20 4.59
CA LYS A 41 3.58 12.65 5.82
C LYS A 41 2.11 12.24 5.86
N ARG A 42 1.39 12.37 4.73
CA ARG A 42 -0.02 11.95 4.65
C ARG A 42 -0.19 10.43 4.76
N ILE A 43 0.75 9.62 4.27
CA ILE A 43 0.73 8.16 4.47
C ILE A 43 0.87 7.86 5.96
N MET A 44 1.85 8.48 6.61
CA MET A 44 2.09 8.28 8.05
C MET A 44 0.88 8.69 8.88
N THR A 45 0.31 9.88 8.61
CA THR A 45 -0.87 10.37 9.33
C THR A 45 -2.11 9.50 9.10
N ALA A 46 -2.29 8.96 7.89
CA ALA A 46 -3.46 8.16 7.56
C ALA A 46 -3.40 6.73 8.15
N HIS A 47 -2.21 6.15 8.26
CA HIS A 47 -2.06 4.71 8.53
C HIS A 47 -1.24 4.36 9.78
N CYS A 48 -0.45 5.29 10.33
CA CYS A 48 0.55 4.96 11.35
C CYS A 48 0.35 5.74 12.66
N THR A 49 0.12 7.05 12.60
CA THR A 49 0.22 7.93 13.78
C THR A 49 -0.89 7.74 14.83
N SER A 50 -2.00 7.07 14.48
CA SER A 50 -3.04 6.75 15.47
C SER A 50 -2.52 5.89 16.63
N CYS A 51 -1.51 5.06 16.36
CA CYS A 51 -0.80 4.25 17.36
C CYS A 51 0.61 4.78 17.60
N HIS A 52 1.31 5.17 16.53
CA HIS A 52 2.69 5.67 16.56
C HIS A 52 2.75 7.20 16.68
N SER A 53 2.14 7.75 17.73
CA SER A 53 2.30 9.16 18.13
C SER A 53 2.92 9.24 19.52
N VAL A 54 3.42 10.42 19.90
CA VAL A 54 4.01 10.65 21.24
C VAL A 54 3.06 10.30 22.39
N ASN A 55 1.74 10.34 22.14
CA ASN A 55 0.70 9.98 23.10
C ASN A 55 -0.07 8.70 22.70
N GLY A 56 0.38 7.99 21.66
CA GLY A 56 -0.26 6.79 21.14
C GLY A 56 0.13 5.53 21.92
N THR A 57 -0.50 4.41 21.56
CA THR A 57 -0.22 3.10 22.17
C THR A 57 1.20 2.59 21.88
N GLU A 58 1.82 3.05 20.79
CA GLU A 58 3.18 2.71 20.35
C GLU A 58 4.13 3.92 20.47
N SER A 59 3.98 4.71 21.54
CA SER A 59 4.73 5.96 21.78
C SER A 59 6.25 5.81 21.91
N GLY A 60 6.77 4.59 22.04
CA GLY A 60 8.22 4.31 21.98
C GLY A 60 8.83 4.44 20.57
N SER A 61 7.98 4.55 19.55
CA SER A 61 8.36 4.74 18.15
C SER A 61 7.38 5.71 17.48
N PRO A 62 7.37 6.99 17.87
CA PRO A 62 6.50 7.97 17.23
C PRO A 62 6.91 8.12 15.76
N LEU A 63 5.94 8.42 14.89
CA LEU A 63 6.11 8.58 13.44
C LEU A 63 5.46 9.89 12.95
N GLU A 64 5.57 10.94 13.76
CA GLU A 64 4.87 12.22 13.54
C GLU A 64 5.72 13.26 12.80
N THR A 65 7.04 13.13 12.88
CA THR A 65 7.99 14.08 12.26
C THR A 65 8.79 13.44 11.14
N TYR A 66 9.42 14.27 10.31
CA TYR A 66 10.34 13.82 9.27
C TYR A 66 11.47 12.97 9.85
N ASP A 67 12.11 13.45 10.93
CA ASP A 67 13.24 12.77 11.55
C ASP A 67 12.84 11.41 12.11
N ASP A 68 11.65 11.30 12.71
CA ASP A 68 11.10 10.03 13.17
C ASP A 68 10.98 9.03 12.01
N VAL A 69 10.36 9.46 10.91
CA VAL A 69 10.07 8.59 9.77
C VAL A 69 11.35 8.17 9.07
N VAL A 70 12.34 9.05 8.95
CA VAL A 70 13.67 8.71 8.42
C VAL A 70 14.40 7.72 9.35
N ALA A 71 14.34 7.92 10.66
CA ALA A 71 15.01 7.05 11.63
C ALA A 71 14.50 5.60 11.57
N TYR A 72 13.23 5.39 11.17
CA TYR A 72 12.60 4.07 11.11
C TYR A 72 12.26 3.59 9.69
N ALA A 73 12.71 4.30 8.64
CA ALA A 73 12.21 4.10 7.28
C ALA A 73 12.27 2.64 6.78
N GLU A 74 13.40 1.96 6.96
CA GLU A 74 13.57 0.57 6.54
C GLU A 74 12.65 -0.40 7.31
N SER A 75 12.45 -0.14 8.61
CA SER A 75 11.52 -0.91 9.44
C SER A 75 10.08 -0.68 8.99
N ILE A 76 9.70 0.57 8.73
CA ILE A 76 8.38 0.94 8.23
C ILE A 76 8.12 0.24 6.89
N ALA A 77 9.05 0.31 5.94
CA ALA A 77 8.94 -0.33 4.63
C ALA A 77 8.71 -1.84 4.75
N CYS A 78 9.49 -2.52 5.60
CA CYS A 78 9.33 -3.94 5.82
C CYS A 78 7.98 -4.31 6.47
N LYS A 79 7.51 -3.50 7.42
CA LYS A 79 6.21 -3.67 8.09
C LYS A 79 5.03 -3.42 7.15
N MET A 80 5.13 -2.43 6.26
CA MET A 80 4.12 -2.15 5.24
C MET A 80 3.98 -3.31 4.25
N ASP A 81 5.09 -3.92 3.84
CA ASP A 81 5.05 -5.06 2.92
C ASP A 81 4.55 -6.35 3.59
N GLY A 82 4.89 -6.54 4.86
CA GLY A 82 4.30 -7.57 5.73
C GLY A 82 4.84 -9.00 5.51
N GLN A 83 5.82 -9.20 4.61
CA GLN A 83 6.36 -10.53 4.31
C GLN A 83 7.13 -11.14 5.49
N GLU A 84 8.18 -10.48 5.97
CA GLU A 84 9.06 -11.01 7.03
C GLU A 84 8.92 -10.27 8.36
N CYS A 85 8.45 -9.01 8.33
CA CYS A 85 8.44 -8.15 9.51
C CYS A 85 7.10 -8.16 10.27
N GLY A 86 6.08 -8.87 9.80
CA GLY A 86 4.72 -8.77 10.34
C GLY A 86 4.04 -7.47 9.90
N ILE A 87 2.79 -7.56 9.49
CA ILE A 87 2.12 -6.47 8.79
C ILE A 87 1.69 -5.34 9.73
N MET A 88 1.93 -4.10 9.31
CA MET A 88 1.34 -2.91 9.92
C MET A 88 0.68 -2.03 8.85
N PRO A 89 -0.48 -1.41 9.16
CA PRO A 89 -1.19 -1.46 10.44
C PRO A 89 -1.87 -2.82 10.72
N PRO A 90 -2.32 -3.09 11.97
CA PRO A 90 -3.00 -4.34 12.31
C PRO A 90 -4.31 -4.57 11.54
N SER A 91 -4.89 -3.50 10.98
CA SER A 91 -6.06 -3.57 10.10
C SER A 91 -5.76 -4.21 8.73
N GLY A 92 -4.50 -4.41 8.39
CA GLY A 92 -4.05 -5.05 7.16
C GLY A 92 -3.12 -4.18 6.32
N ARG A 93 -2.73 -4.71 5.16
CA ARG A 93 -1.82 -4.06 4.22
C ARG A 93 -2.41 -2.75 3.70
N ILE A 94 -1.59 -1.70 3.64
CA ILE A 94 -1.97 -0.44 2.97
C ILE A 94 -1.91 -0.62 1.43
N PRO A 95 -2.48 0.31 0.64
CA PRO A 95 -2.47 0.22 -0.82
C PRO A 95 -1.06 0.11 -1.41
N GLN A 96 -0.87 -0.73 -2.44
CA GLN A 96 0.46 -1.00 -3.02
C GLN A 96 1.14 0.28 -3.51
N GLY A 97 0.41 1.17 -4.19
CA GLY A 97 0.96 2.44 -4.69
C GLY A 97 1.55 3.35 -3.60
N GLN A 98 1.04 3.28 -2.36
CA GLN A 98 1.62 4.04 -1.25
C GLN A 98 2.91 3.39 -0.73
N ILE A 99 2.96 2.06 -0.70
CA ILE A 99 4.16 1.30 -0.34
C ILE A 99 5.27 1.58 -1.35
N ASP A 100 4.94 1.53 -2.65
CA ASP A 100 5.89 1.81 -3.74
C ASP A 100 6.41 3.25 -3.67
N MET A 101 5.53 4.21 -3.40
CA MET A 101 5.91 5.62 -3.24
C MET A 101 6.80 5.84 -2.00
N PHE A 102 6.53 5.15 -0.90
CA PHE A 102 7.39 5.19 0.30
C PHE A 102 8.78 4.61 0.01
N ASN A 103 8.84 3.45 -0.65
CA ASN A 103 10.10 2.81 -1.06
C ASN A 103 10.90 3.68 -2.05
N LEU A 104 10.21 4.34 -2.99
CA LEU A 104 10.84 5.27 -3.92
C LEU A 104 11.44 6.48 -3.19
N TRP A 105 10.73 7.03 -2.20
CA TRP A 105 11.23 8.14 -1.39
C TRP A 105 12.49 7.76 -0.59
N ILE A 106 12.54 6.55 -0.03
CA ILE A 106 13.77 6.00 0.59
C ILE A 106 14.89 5.94 -0.45
N ALA A 107 14.62 5.35 -1.62
CA ALA A 107 15.62 5.20 -2.69
C ALA A 107 16.14 6.54 -3.23
N GLN A 108 15.34 7.61 -3.14
CA GLN A 108 15.72 8.98 -3.53
C GLN A 108 16.46 9.74 -2.42
N GLY A 109 16.73 9.11 -1.28
CA GLY A 109 17.51 9.70 -0.20
C GLY A 109 16.71 10.64 0.70
N TYR A 110 15.44 10.30 0.97
CA TYR A 110 14.59 10.99 1.94
C TYR A 110 14.29 12.45 1.62
N VAL A 111 13.95 12.76 0.36
CA VAL A 111 13.67 14.14 -0.06
C VAL A 111 12.59 14.79 0.81
N GLN A 112 12.91 15.88 1.49
CA GLN A 112 11.99 16.49 2.46
C GLN A 112 10.91 17.36 1.80
N GLN A 113 11.27 18.13 0.76
CA GLN A 113 10.43 19.17 0.15
C GLN A 113 10.59 19.23 -1.37
#